data_AF-A0A1W2H1Y7-F1
#
_entry.id   AF-A0A1W2H1Y7-F1
#
_cell.length_a   1.000
_cell.length_b   1.000
_cell.length_c   1.000
_cell.angle_alpha   90.00
_cell.angle_beta   90.00
_cell.angle_gamma   90.00
#
_symmetry.space_group_name_H-M   'P 1'
#
loop_
_entity.id
_entity.type
_entity.pdbx_description
1 polymer ?
#
loop_
_entity_poly.entity_id
_entity_poly.type
_entity_poly.pdbx_seq_one_letter_code
_entity_poly.pdbx_strand_id
1 'polypeptide(L)'
;MDLMHHLVSRYHHMSFRFKYHHLFIFLLLFVSLTLNSCQDTLCGCESFENIYSNDFTKLDLENFENGRLFIFRGDTLLGNYHNEEVSVTIPGLPFHNTVRVTIELWIHDTWDGNVDDGFGGPDYWYMKVDESEVVRTTFSNSPCESTFCLRQSFPNDYFRQNLPKTDAFQTLIPGLCVFAALPNYTSKYRVTRLVKHEGSTLKLTLGDELMQTNVPDPKCDESWSVGKIELSTFVVR
;
A
#
# COMPACT_ATOMS: atom_id res chain seq x y z
N MET A 1 24.73 -46.70 67.74
CA MET A 1 23.60 -45.80 68.01
C MET A 1 23.67 -44.58 67.10
N ASP A 2 23.89 -44.74 65.78
CA ASP A 2 24.01 -43.58 64.88
C ASP A 2 23.84 -43.89 63.37
N LEU A 3 22.98 -44.86 63.02
CA LEU A 3 22.70 -45.15 61.60
C LEU A 3 21.22 -45.39 61.26
N MET A 4 20.34 -45.61 62.24
CA MET A 4 18.90 -45.75 62.00
C MET A 4 18.10 -44.44 62.09
N HIS A 5 18.63 -43.38 62.69
CA HIS A 5 17.91 -42.10 62.76
C HIS A 5 18.00 -41.26 61.48
N HIS A 6 18.99 -41.51 60.61
CA HIS A 6 19.19 -40.72 59.40
C HIS A 6 18.29 -41.12 58.21
N LEU A 7 17.70 -42.32 58.24
CA LEU A 7 16.88 -42.82 57.12
C LEU A 7 15.39 -42.47 57.23
N VAL A 8 14.86 -42.25 58.45
CA VAL A 8 13.44 -41.91 58.64
C VAL A 8 13.14 -40.44 58.33
N SER A 9 14.10 -39.53 58.55
CA SER A 9 13.93 -38.09 58.29
C SER A 9 13.89 -37.74 56.79
N ARG A 10 14.58 -38.51 55.93
CA ARG A 10 14.57 -38.26 54.47
C ARG A 10 13.27 -38.69 53.79
N TYR A 11 12.54 -39.65 54.33
CA TYR A 11 11.31 -40.16 53.69
C TYR A 11 10.12 -39.21 53.84
N HIS A 12 9.99 -38.54 54.99
CA HIS A 12 8.91 -37.56 55.20
C HIS A 12 9.12 -36.25 54.45
N HIS A 13 10.38 -35.83 54.23
CA HIS A 13 10.67 -34.62 53.47
C HIS A 13 10.45 -34.79 51.95
N MET A 14 10.59 -36.02 51.44
CA MET A 14 10.46 -36.34 50.03
C MET A 14 9.00 -36.48 49.57
N SER A 15 8.10 -36.96 50.44
CA SER A 15 6.67 -37.08 50.11
C SER A 15 5.91 -35.75 50.20
N PHE A 16 6.36 -34.82 51.04
CA PHE A 16 5.74 -33.48 51.16
C PHE A 16 6.04 -32.62 49.92
N ARG A 17 7.29 -32.64 49.41
CA ARG A 17 7.67 -31.90 48.19
C ARG A 17 6.95 -32.38 46.93
N PHE A 18 6.57 -33.66 46.86
CA PHE A 18 5.88 -34.25 45.71
C PHE A 18 4.42 -33.77 45.57
N LYS A 19 3.70 -33.56 46.68
CA LYS A 19 2.29 -33.10 46.65
C LYS A 19 2.13 -31.65 46.17
N TYR A 20 3.04 -30.75 46.55
CA TYR A 20 3.01 -29.36 46.09
C TYR A 20 3.51 -29.21 44.65
N HIS A 21 4.39 -30.09 44.18
CA HIS A 21 4.86 -30.08 42.79
C HIS A 21 3.74 -30.43 41.81
N HIS A 22 2.91 -31.44 42.12
CA HIS A 22 1.75 -31.76 41.30
C HIS A 22 0.65 -30.68 41.34
N LEU A 23 0.45 -30.02 42.49
CA LEU A 23 -0.50 -28.90 42.62
C LEU A 23 -0.03 -27.66 41.83
N PHE A 24 1.28 -27.38 41.84
CA PHE A 24 1.89 -26.27 41.09
C PHE A 24 1.90 -26.53 39.58
N ILE A 25 2.14 -27.78 39.16
CA ILE A 25 2.03 -28.20 37.76
C ILE A 25 0.59 -28.12 37.27
N PHE A 26 -0.41 -28.51 38.08
CA PHE A 26 -1.82 -28.35 37.73
C PHE A 26 -2.22 -26.87 37.62
N LEU A 27 -1.71 -26.01 38.50
CA LEU A 27 -1.94 -24.56 38.43
C LEU A 27 -1.31 -23.94 37.16
N LEU A 28 -0.09 -24.36 36.78
CA LEU A 28 0.58 -23.92 35.56
C LEU A 28 -0.14 -24.41 34.28
N LEU A 29 -0.65 -25.64 34.28
CA LEU A 29 -1.47 -26.16 33.18
C LEU A 29 -2.81 -25.43 33.06
N PHE A 30 -3.44 -25.07 34.19
CA PHE A 30 -4.68 -24.28 34.19
C PHE A 30 -4.45 -22.83 33.72
N VAL A 31 -3.32 -22.21 34.08
CA VAL A 31 -2.93 -20.87 33.58
C VAL A 31 -2.54 -20.89 32.10
N SER A 32 -1.97 -22.00 31.60
CA SER A 32 -1.65 -22.15 30.17
C SER A 32 -2.90 -22.37 29.29
N LEU A 33 -3.99 -22.89 29.87
CA LEU A 33 -5.27 -23.08 29.18
C LEU A 33 -6.10 -21.78 29.09
N THR A 34 -5.76 -20.74 29.85
CA THR A 34 -6.48 -19.44 29.85
C THR A 34 -5.84 -18.36 28.97
N LEU A 35 -4.78 -18.68 28.20
CA LEU A 35 -4.10 -17.70 27.33
C LEU A 35 -4.43 -17.83 25.83
N ASN A 36 -5.38 -18.68 25.44
CA ASN A 36 -5.91 -18.70 24.06
C ASN A 36 -7.10 -17.74 23.89
N SER A 37 -6.93 -16.49 24.29
CA SER A 37 -7.76 -15.39 23.81
C SER A 37 -6.97 -14.67 22.74
N CYS A 38 -7.03 -15.17 21.51
CA CYS A 38 -6.65 -14.39 20.33
C CYS A 38 -7.65 -13.24 20.24
N GLN A 39 -7.29 -12.10 20.80
CA GLN A 39 -8.12 -10.91 20.77
C GLN A 39 -7.91 -10.18 19.45
N ASP A 40 -8.35 -10.80 18.35
CA ASP A 40 -8.38 -10.18 17.01
C ASP A 40 -9.68 -9.40 16.76
N THR A 41 -10.36 -8.97 17.81
CA THR A 41 -11.61 -8.18 17.71
C THR A 41 -11.55 -6.92 18.56
N LEU A 42 -10.50 -6.11 18.35
CA LEU A 42 -10.36 -4.78 18.96
C LEU A 42 -10.45 -3.62 17.96
N CYS A 43 -10.94 -3.88 16.75
CA CYS A 43 -11.66 -2.92 15.91
C CYS A 43 -12.85 -3.69 15.35
N GLY A 44 -14.08 -3.25 15.57
CA GLY A 44 -15.31 -3.92 15.12
C GLY A 44 -15.53 -3.89 13.60
N CYS A 45 -14.49 -4.08 12.80
CA CYS A 45 -14.55 -4.18 11.36
C CYS A 45 -14.90 -5.63 10.99
N GLU A 46 -16.17 -5.88 10.67
CA GLU A 46 -16.53 -7.15 10.05
C GLU A 46 -16.08 -7.15 8.57
N SER A 47 -15.21 -8.11 8.27
CA SER A 47 -14.69 -8.55 6.96
C SER A 47 -13.84 -7.57 6.13
N PHE A 48 -12.58 -7.98 5.87
CA PHE A 48 -11.78 -7.56 4.71
C PHE A 48 -12.02 -8.56 3.60
N GLU A 49 -13.08 -8.42 2.82
CA GLU A 49 -13.21 -9.21 1.61
C GLU A 49 -12.54 -8.45 0.47
N ASN A 50 -11.55 -9.07 -0.18
CA ASN A 50 -11.01 -8.54 -1.43
C ASN A 50 -12.04 -8.81 -2.53
N ILE A 51 -12.77 -7.76 -2.91
CA ILE A 51 -13.89 -7.86 -3.86
C ILE A 51 -13.41 -7.69 -5.30
N TYR A 52 -12.29 -6.99 -5.50
CA TYR A 52 -11.73 -6.76 -6.81
C TYR A 52 -10.20 -6.70 -6.75
N SER A 53 -9.56 -7.43 -7.66
CA SER A 53 -8.11 -7.43 -7.82
C SER A 53 -7.78 -7.63 -9.29
N ASN A 54 -7.02 -6.70 -9.86
CA ASN A 54 -6.52 -6.80 -11.23
C ASN A 54 -5.04 -6.40 -11.25
N ASP A 55 -4.18 -7.35 -11.63
CA ASP A 55 -2.73 -7.19 -11.83
C ASP A 55 -2.35 -7.21 -13.32
N PHE A 56 -3.37 -7.14 -14.20
CA PHE A 56 -3.29 -7.10 -15.66
C PHE A 56 -2.60 -8.29 -16.34
N THR A 57 -2.17 -9.32 -15.59
CA THR A 57 -1.53 -10.52 -16.15
C THR A 57 -2.46 -11.33 -17.07
N LYS A 58 -3.78 -11.19 -16.87
CA LYS A 58 -4.84 -11.81 -17.68
C LYS A 58 -5.27 -10.98 -18.88
N LEU A 59 -4.67 -9.79 -19.07
CA LEU A 59 -5.02 -8.82 -20.12
C LEU A 59 -6.49 -8.36 -20.07
N ASP A 60 -7.08 -8.36 -18.89
CA ASP A 60 -8.48 -8.03 -18.67
C ASP A 60 -8.66 -6.53 -18.40
N LEU A 61 -9.39 -5.88 -19.31
CA LEU A 61 -9.79 -4.48 -19.24
C LEU A 61 -11.33 -4.34 -19.23
N GLU A 62 -12.06 -5.37 -18.80
CA GLU A 62 -13.51 -5.29 -18.66
C GLU A 62 -13.90 -4.11 -17.74
N ASN A 63 -14.89 -3.33 -18.17
CA ASN A 63 -15.37 -2.12 -17.49
C ASN A 63 -14.37 -0.96 -17.35
N PHE A 64 -13.23 -1.02 -18.05
CA PHE A 64 -12.32 0.12 -18.13
C PHE A 64 -12.73 1.10 -19.22
N GLU A 65 -12.59 2.39 -18.92
CA GLU A 65 -12.61 3.49 -19.89
C GLU A 65 -11.19 4.01 -20.06
N ASN A 66 -10.72 4.18 -21.30
CA ASN A 66 -9.32 4.53 -21.64
C ASN A 66 -8.26 3.53 -21.11
N GLY A 67 -8.65 2.27 -20.88
CA GLY A 67 -7.73 1.21 -20.50
C GLY A 67 -6.83 0.80 -21.67
N ARG A 68 -5.52 0.72 -21.44
CA ARG A 68 -4.54 0.21 -22.39
C ARG A 68 -3.42 -0.51 -21.66
N LEU A 69 -2.90 -1.59 -22.26
CA LEU A 69 -1.84 -2.39 -21.66
C LEU A 69 -0.57 -2.31 -22.47
N PHE A 70 0.56 -2.34 -21.78
CA PHE A 70 1.87 -2.50 -22.36
C PHE A 70 2.77 -3.33 -21.44
N ILE A 71 3.87 -3.84 -21.99
CA ILE A 71 4.85 -4.59 -21.22
C ILE A 71 6.03 -3.68 -20.95
N PHE A 72 6.40 -3.57 -19.68
CA PHE A 72 7.62 -2.90 -19.26
C PHE A 72 8.35 -3.78 -18.27
N ARG A 73 9.63 -4.05 -18.54
CA ARG A 73 10.49 -4.83 -17.64
C ARG A 73 9.99 -6.25 -17.30
N GLY A 74 9.03 -6.79 -18.06
CA GLY A 74 8.40 -8.09 -17.83
C GLY A 74 7.07 -8.02 -17.10
N ASP A 75 6.69 -6.84 -16.58
CA ASP A 75 5.38 -6.58 -15.98
C ASP A 75 4.38 -6.11 -17.05
N THR A 76 3.14 -6.56 -16.96
CA THR A 76 2.03 -6.03 -17.77
C THR A 76 1.39 -4.88 -17.01
N LEU A 77 1.42 -3.68 -17.58
CA LEU A 77 0.99 -2.46 -16.91
C LEU A 77 -0.16 -1.80 -17.65
N LEU A 78 -1.09 -1.21 -16.89
CA LEU A 78 -2.11 -0.30 -17.41
C LEU A 78 -1.48 1.07 -17.64
N GLY A 79 -1.46 1.55 -18.90
CA GLY A 79 -0.89 2.83 -19.29
C GLY A 79 0.05 2.74 -20.50
N ASN A 80 1.11 3.55 -20.58
CA ASN A 80 1.45 4.69 -19.71
C ASN A 80 0.59 5.92 -20.05
N TYR A 81 0.25 6.76 -19.08
CA TYR A 81 -0.62 7.93 -19.18
C TYR A 81 0.15 9.24 -18.95
N HIS A 82 -0.31 10.31 -19.60
CA HIS A 82 0.18 11.68 -19.46
C HIS A 82 -0.96 12.64 -19.82
N ASN A 83 -1.40 13.48 -18.88
CA ASN A 83 -2.57 14.34 -18.97
C ASN A 83 -3.83 13.61 -19.44
N GLU A 84 -4.03 12.40 -18.89
CA GLU A 84 -5.12 11.51 -19.24
C GLU A 84 -5.74 10.90 -17.98
N GLU A 85 -7.05 10.66 -18.02
CA GLU A 85 -7.74 9.83 -17.03
C GLU A 85 -7.92 8.41 -17.55
N VAL A 86 -7.85 7.44 -16.65
CA VAL A 86 -8.35 6.07 -16.83
C VAL A 86 -9.30 5.75 -15.71
N SER A 87 -10.39 5.04 -16.01
CA SER A 87 -11.32 4.60 -14.98
C SER A 87 -11.74 3.16 -15.14
N VAL A 88 -12.16 2.55 -14.04
CA VAL A 88 -12.80 1.23 -14.02
C VAL A 88 -14.07 1.31 -13.18
N THR A 89 -15.16 0.76 -13.71
CA THR A 89 -16.42 0.59 -12.98
C THR A 89 -16.49 -0.81 -12.40
N ILE A 90 -16.60 -0.92 -11.08
CA ILE A 90 -16.64 -2.18 -10.35
C ILE A 90 -18.07 -2.40 -9.83
N PRO A 91 -18.90 -3.21 -10.51
CA PRO A 91 -20.27 -3.48 -10.09
C PRO A 91 -20.33 -4.58 -9.03
N GLY A 92 -21.50 -4.74 -8.41
CA GLY A 92 -21.80 -5.91 -7.57
C GLY A 92 -21.10 -5.93 -6.23
N LEU A 93 -20.77 -4.76 -5.66
CA LEU A 93 -20.17 -4.69 -4.33
C LEU A 93 -21.17 -5.18 -3.26
N PRO A 94 -20.72 -6.00 -2.29
CA PRO A 94 -21.57 -6.45 -1.18
C PRO A 94 -21.96 -5.29 -0.26
N PHE A 95 -22.80 -5.53 0.74
CA PHE A 95 -23.15 -4.49 1.72
C PHE A 95 -21.92 -4.00 2.50
N HIS A 96 -21.70 -2.69 2.53
CA HIS A 96 -20.58 -2.04 3.22
C HIS A 96 -20.87 -0.56 3.49
N ASN A 97 -20.03 0.10 4.29
CA ASN A 97 -20.08 1.56 4.50
C ASN A 97 -18.72 2.25 4.28
N THR A 98 -17.67 1.48 4.01
CA THR A 98 -16.32 1.96 3.71
C THR A 98 -15.67 1.04 2.69
N VAL A 99 -14.86 1.60 1.79
CA VAL A 99 -13.97 0.86 0.90
C VAL A 99 -12.51 1.20 1.17
N ARG A 100 -11.61 0.24 0.93
CA ARG A 100 -10.17 0.47 0.81
C ARG A 100 -9.82 0.30 -0.65
N VAL A 101 -9.24 1.33 -1.23
CA VAL A 101 -8.64 1.28 -2.56
C VAL A 101 -7.14 1.29 -2.41
N THR A 102 -6.46 0.36 -3.07
CA THR A 102 -5.00 0.27 -3.11
C THR A 102 -4.52 0.18 -4.56
N ILE A 103 -3.64 1.10 -4.94
CA ILE A 103 -3.05 1.20 -6.28
C ILE A 103 -1.55 0.95 -6.18
N GLU A 104 -1.03 0.03 -6.99
CA GLU A 104 0.40 -0.04 -7.30
C GLU A 104 0.69 0.91 -8.46
N LEU A 105 1.19 2.10 -8.13
CA LEU A 105 1.45 3.18 -9.07
C LEU A 105 2.92 3.17 -9.48
N TRP A 106 3.17 3.34 -10.78
CA TRP A 106 4.49 3.49 -11.36
C TRP A 106 4.63 4.91 -11.91
N ILE A 107 5.66 5.62 -11.46
CA ILE A 107 5.97 6.99 -11.85
C ILE A 107 7.25 6.96 -12.69
N HIS A 108 7.17 7.38 -13.95
CA HIS A 108 8.23 7.22 -14.94
C HIS A 108 8.93 8.53 -15.27
N ASP A 109 10.24 8.45 -15.43
CA ASP A 109 11.14 9.47 -15.94
C ASP A 109 11.28 10.70 -15.02
N THR A 110 11.05 11.94 -15.46
CA THR A 110 11.52 13.14 -14.71
C THR A 110 10.73 13.41 -13.43
N TRP A 111 9.40 13.49 -13.50
CA TRP A 111 8.48 13.98 -12.44
C TRP A 111 9.17 14.98 -11.48
N ASP A 112 8.90 16.25 -11.67
CA ASP A 112 9.50 17.40 -10.98
C ASP A 112 8.75 17.78 -9.68
N GLY A 113 7.62 17.15 -9.40
CA GLY A 113 6.97 17.17 -8.09
C GLY A 113 6.24 18.47 -7.78
N ASN A 114 6.65 19.19 -6.73
CA ASN A 114 5.94 20.37 -6.24
C ASN A 114 6.38 21.68 -6.90
N VAL A 115 7.34 21.63 -7.83
CA VAL A 115 7.82 22.84 -8.49
C VAL A 115 6.68 23.45 -9.27
N ASP A 116 6.44 24.75 -9.07
CA ASP A 116 5.45 25.54 -9.80
C ASP A 116 6.19 26.66 -10.53
N ASP A 117 6.87 26.29 -11.61
CA ASP A 117 7.72 27.20 -12.39
C ASP A 117 7.05 27.67 -13.69
N GLY A 118 5.85 27.17 -13.99
CA GLY A 118 5.11 27.48 -15.21
C GLY A 118 5.54 26.68 -16.44
N PHE A 119 6.47 25.73 -16.31
CA PHE A 119 7.00 24.96 -17.45
C PHE A 119 7.06 23.44 -17.22
N GLY A 120 7.47 23.02 -16.03
CA GLY A 120 7.80 21.63 -15.67
C GLY A 120 6.97 21.04 -14.51
N GLY A 121 6.09 21.82 -13.87
CA GLY A 121 5.23 21.32 -12.80
C GLY A 121 4.33 22.41 -12.21
N PRO A 122 3.47 22.09 -11.21
CA PRO A 122 3.56 20.88 -10.39
C PRO A 122 2.99 19.64 -11.08
N ASP A 123 3.55 18.48 -10.74
CA ASP A 123 3.16 17.20 -11.33
C ASP A 123 2.16 16.49 -10.45
N TYR A 124 0.89 16.84 -10.65
CA TYR A 124 -0.19 16.27 -9.87
C TYR A 124 -0.54 14.88 -10.34
N TRP A 125 -0.83 14.02 -9.37
CA TRP A 125 -1.55 12.78 -9.59
C TRP A 125 -2.71 12.71 -8.60
N TYR A 126 -3.85 12.22 -9.07
CA TYR A 126 -5.06 12.11 -8.27
C TYR A 126 -5.78 10.77 -8.45
N MET A 127 -6.56 10.43 -7.42
CA MET A 127 -7.47 9.30 -7.41
C MET A 127 -8.84 9.78 -6.96
N LYS A 128 -9.86 9.45 -7.76
CA LYS A 128 -11.26 9.68 -7.43
C LYS A 128 -11.96 8.35 -7.17
N VAL A 129 -12.81 8.34 -6.15
CA VAL A 129 -13.80 7.30 -5.94
C VAL A 129 -15.16 7.94 -6.24
N ASP A 130 -15.83 7.35 -7.22
CA ASP A 130 -16.91 7.94 -8.00
C ASP A 130 -16.44 9.27 -8.59
N GLU A 131 -17.05 10.38 -8.16
CA GLU A 131 -16.68 11.74 -8.57
C GLU A 131 -15.89 12.48 -7.48
N SER A 132 -15.70 11.87 -6.31
CA SER A 132 -14.98 12.50 -5.20
C SER A 132 -13.50 12.20 -5.30
N GLU A 133 -12.69 13.25 -5.42
CA GLU A 133 -11.25 13.14 -5.28
C GLU A 133 -10.89 12.80 -3.83
N VAL A 134 -10.16 11.70 -3.65
CA VAL A 134 -9.74 11.17 -2.34
C VAL A 134 -8.22 11.18 -2.16
N VAL A 135 -7.49 11.44 -3.24
CA VAL A 135 -6.04 11.72 -3.26
C VAL A 135 -5.80 12.81 -4.27
N ARG A 136 -5.03 13.82 -3.89
CA ARG A 136 -4.27 14.68 -4.80
C ARG A 136 -2.90 14.91 -4.20
N THR A 137 -1.87 14.56 -4.94
CA THR A 137 -0.48 14.61 -4.48
C THR A 137 0.45 14.86 -5.67
N THR A 138 1.75 14.92 -5.41
CA THR A 138 2.79 15.02 -6.43
C THR A 138 3.88 14.00 -6.13
N PHE A 139 4.63 13.62 -7.16
CA PHE A 139 5.75 12.68 -7.07
C PHE A 139 7.00 13.31 -7.64
N SER A 140 8.17 12.88 -7.18
CA SER A 140 9.42 13.30 -7.80
C SER A 140 10.40 12.16 -7.99
N ASN A 141 10.96 12.06 -9.20
CA ASN A 141 12.08 11.18 -9.52
C ASN A 141 13.42 11.92 -9.55
N SER A 142 13.43 13.24 -9.34
CA SER A 142 14.64 14.04 -9.41
C SER A 142 15.71 13.56 -8.41
N PRO A 143 17.01 13.73 -8.73
CA PRO A 143 18.05 13.73 -7.71
C PRO A 143 17.76 14.76 -6.61
N CYS A 144 18.28 14.51 -5.41
CA CYS A 144 18.21 15.48 -4.31
C CYS A 144 19.60 15.66 -3.70
N GLU A 145 20.24 16.74 -4.13
CA GLU A 145 21.57 17.17 -3.71
C GLU A 145 21.51 18.58 -3.12
N SER A 146 22.63 19.06 -2.58
CA SER A 146 22.70 20.32 -1.81
C SER A 146 22.13 21.55 -2.53
N THR A 147 22.25 21.63 -3.85
CA THR A 147 21.80 22.78 -4.65
C THR A 147 20.62 22.48 -5.57
N PHE A 148 20.12 21.23 -5.59
CA PHE A 148 19.06 20.81 -6.50
C PHE A 148 18.26 19.68 -5.88
N CYS A 149 16.98 19.92 -5.59
CA CYS A 149 16.10 18.91 -5.03
C CYS A 149 14.64 19.29 -5.29
N LEU A 150 14.01 18.61 -6.25
CA LEU A 150 12.62 18.86 -6.61
C LEU A 150 11.72 18.03 -5.71
N ARG A 151 11.15 18.66 -4.68
CA ARG A 151 10.42 17.99 -3.60
C ARG A 151 9.07 17.47 -4.07
N GLN A 152 8.55 16.45 -3.42
CA GLN A 152 7.22 15.89 -3.70
C GLN A 152 6.27 16.00 -2.49
N SER A 153 4.97 15.85 -2.71
CA SER A 153 3.97 15.81 -1.64
C SER A 153 3.70 14.40 -1.10
N PHE A 154 3.76 13.35 -1.93
CA PHE A 154 3.50 11.98 -1.48
C PHE A 154 4.49 11.58 -0.38
N PRO A 155 4.07 10.90 0.72
CA PRO A 155 2.79 10.20 0.95
C PRO A 155 1.60 11.06 1.42
N ASN A 156 1.78 12.37 1.53
CA ASN A 156 0.72 13.27 1.95
C ASN A 156 -0.06 13.82 0.75
N ASP A 157 -1.24 14.37 1.04
CA ASP A 157 -1.94 15.19 0.05
C ASP A 157 -1.18 16.51 -0.15
N TYR A 158 -1.35 17.10 -1.33
CA TYR A 158 -0.74 18.38 -1.68
C TYR A 158 -1.25 19.50 -0.73
N PHE A 159 -0.42 20.38 -0.18
CA PHE A 159 1.01 20.58 -0.40
C PHE A 159 1.87 20.11 0.79
N ARG A 160 2.87 19.26 0.53
CA ARG A 160 3.92 18.86 1.48
C ARG A 160 5.28 18.75 0.79
N GLN A 161 6.36 18.87 1.55
CA GLN A 161 7.74 19.02 1.01
C GLN A 161 8.64 17.85 1.41
N ASN A 162 8.29 16.67 0.92
CA ASN A 162 9.05 15.43 1.13
C ASN A 162 10.19 15.32 0.12
N LEU A 163 11.23 14.53 0.46
CA LEU A 163 12.33 14.24 -0.48
C LEU A 163 11.79 13.48 -1.70
N PRO A 164 12.41 13.60 -2.88
CA PRO A 164 12.10 12.73 -4.02
C PRO A 164 12.06 11.27 -3.61
N LYS A 165 11.11 10.51 -4.17
CA LYS A 165 10.92 9.07 -3.93
C LYS A 165 10.61 8.70 -2.47
N THR A 166 10.17 9.64 -1.65
CA THR A 166 9.71 9.34 -0.29
C THR A 166 8.55 8.36 -0.35
N ASP A 167 8.63 7.29 0.45
CA ASP A 167 7.63 6.21 0.55
C ASP A 167 7.45 5.36 -0.72
N ALA A 168 8.37 5.47 -1.69
CA ALA A 168 8.50 4.52 -2.78
C ALA A 168 8.99 3.16 -2.23
N PHE A 169 8.37 2.06 -2.62
CA PHE A 169 8.81 0.73 -2.21
C PHE A 169 9.84 0.12 -3.18
N GLN A 170 9.98 0.68 -4.39
CA GLN A 170 11.00 0.30 -5.36
C GLN A 170 11.41 1.50 -6.20
N THR A 171 12.71 1.76 -6.34
CA THR A 171 13.23 2.97 -7.01
C THR A 171 14.30 2.70 -8.06
N LEU A 172 15.08 1.62 -7.96
CA LEU A 172 16.18 1.31 -8.87
C LEU A 172 15.68 0.66 -10.19
N ILE A 173 14.72 1.31 -10.85
CA ILE A 173 14.17 0.90 -12.15
C ILE A 173 14.61 1.95 -13.19
N PRO A 174 15.04 1.55 -14.39
CA PRO A 174 15.31 2.50 -15.46
C PRO A 174 14.08 3.33 -15.82
N GLY A 175 14.30 4.49 -16.46
CA GLY A 175 13.20 5.26 -17.06
C GLY A 175 12.40 4.44 -18.06
N LEU A 176 11.18 4.85 -18.34
CA LEU A 176 10.39 4.24 -19.40
C LEU A 176 10.85 4.76 -20.77
N CYS A 177 11.23 6.04 -20.84
CA CYS A 177 11.51 6.70 -22.11
C CYS A 177 12.79 7.56 -22.09
N VAL A 178 12.75 8.84 -21.70
CA VAL A 178 13.93 9.73 -21.78
C VAL A 178 15.13 9.21 -20.99
N PHE A 179 14.89 8.48 -19.90
CA PHE A 179 15.91 7.87 -19.06
C PHE A 179 15.95 6.33 -19.15
N ALA A 180 15.53 5.74 -20.28
CA ALA A 180 15.53 4.28 -20.46
C ALA A 180 16.90 3.60 -20.24
N ALA A 181 17.99 4.34 -20.43
CA ALA A 181 19.35 3.85 -20.21
C ALA A 181 19.91 4.09 -18.80
N LEU A 182 19.23 4.89 -17.97
CA LEU A 182 19.69 5.25 -16.63
C LEU A 182 18.81 4.60 -15.56
N PRO A 183 19.39 3.96 -14.54
CA PRO A 183 18.61 3.46 -13.41
C PRO A 183 18.05 4.63 -12.58
N ASN A 184 17.08 4.33 -11.72
CA ASN A 184 16.54 5.29 -10.74
C ASN A 184 15.65 6.40 -11.33
N TYR A 185 15.02 6.13 -12.48
CA TYR A 185 14.08 7.02 -13.15
C TYR A 185 12.71 6.36 -13.36
N THR A 186 12.43 5.30 -12.61
CA THR A 186 11.04 4.87 -12.40
C THR A 186 10.91 4.44 -10.94
N SER A 187 9.87 4.93 -10.28
CA SER A 187 9.59 4.61 -8.88
C SER A 187 8.21 4.00 -8.73
N LYS A 188 8.09 2.99 -7.85
CA LYS A 188 6.82 2.34 -7.53
C LYS A 188 6.33 2.75 -6.15
N TYR A 189 5.05 3.05 -6.05
CA TYR A 189 4.37 3.46 -4.83
C TYR A 189 3.14 2.60 -4.58
N ARG A 190 2.77 2.47 -3.30
CA ARG A 190 1.49 1.89 -2.90
C ARG A 190 0.59 3.00 -2.38
N VAL A 191 -0.30 3.50 -3.22
CA VAL A 191 -1.27 4.52 -2.82
C VAL A 191 -2.49 3.83 -2.23
N THR A 192 -2.78 4.06 -0.93
CA THR A 192 -3.94 3.46 -0.25
C THR A 192 -4.81 4.53 0.40
N ARG A 193 -6.13 4.42 0.21
CA ARG A 193 -7.13 5.26 0.90
C ARG A 193 -8.31 4.44 1.39
N LEU A 194 -8.82 4.84 2.56
CA LEU A 194 -10.11 4.44 3.08
C LEU A 194 -11.13 5.52 2.74
N VAL A 195 -12.23 5.13 2.11
CA VAL A 195 -13.24 6.06 1.61
C VAL A 195 -14.61 5.59 2.09
N LYS A 196 -15.40 6.52 2.64
CA LYS A 196 -16.80 6.23 2.97
C LYS A 196 -17.56 5.97 1.68
N HIS A 197 -18.22 4.82 1.58
CA HIS A 197 -18.93 4.41 0.38
C HIS A 197 -19.96 3.32 0.74
N GLU A 198 -21.15 3.41 0.17
CA GLU A 198 -22.30 2.51 0.45
C GLU A 198 -22.95 1.98 -0.85
N GLY A 199 -22.49 2.43 -2.02
CA GLY A 199 -23.04 2.03 -3.31
C GLY A 199 -22.75 0.58 -3.66
N SER A 200 -23.63 -0.06 -4.43
CA SER A 200 -23.38 -1.41 -4.96
C SER A 200 -22.46 -1.42 -6.19
N THR A 201 -22.02 -0.26 -6.64
CA THR A 201 -21.08 -0.06 -7.74
C THR A 201 -20.15 1.09 -7.35
N LEU A 202 -18.88 1.00 -7.75
CA LEU A 202 -17.89 2.05 -7.52
C LEU A 202 -17.17 2.36 -8.84
N LYS A 203 -17.05 3.64 -9.18
CA LYS A 203 -16.17 4.09 -10.27
C LYS A 203 -14.84 4.54 -9.68
N LEU A 204 -13.74 3.90 -10.04
CA LEU A 204 -12.40 4.34 -9.67
C LEU A 204 -11.81 5.10 -10.86
N THR A 205 -11.47 6.37 -10.68
CA THR A 205 -10.81 7.18 -11.72
C THR A 205 -9.42 7.59 -11.23
N LEU A 206 -8.42 7.36 -12.07
CA LEU A 206 -7.03 7.72 -11.83
C LEU A 206 -6.62 8.71 -12.91
N GLY A 207 -5.91 9.77 -12.54
CA GLY A 207 -5.50 10.79 -13.49
C GLY A 207 -4.35 11.62 -12.97
N ASP A 208 -3.88 12.49 -13.86
CA ASP A 208 -2.79 13.42 -13.59
C ASP A 208 -3.12 14.81 -14.12
N GLU A 209 -2.36 15.80 -13.66
CA GLU A 209 -2.26 17.14 -14.25
C GLU A 209 -0.76 17.46 -14.32
N LEU A 210 -0.13 17.13 -15.45
CA LEU A 210 1.30 17.29 -15.70
C LEU A 210 1.56 18.53 -16.58
N MET A 211 2.65 19.26 -16.34
CA MET A 211 3.02 20.42 -17.17
C MET A 211 4.43 20.30 -17.73
N GLN A 212 4.57 20.09 -19.04
CA GLN A 212 5.87 19.90 -19.70
C GLN A 212 5.89 20.65 -21.06
N THR A 213 6.03 21.97 -20.99
CA THR A 213 6.03 22.84 -22.20
C THR A 213 7.42 23.06 -22.80
N ASN A 214 8.45 22.58 -22.09
CA ASN A 214 9.87 22.79 -22.37
C ASN A 214 10.54 21.59 -23.09
N VAL A 215 9.80 20.52 -23.39
CA VAL A 215 10.30 19.28 -23.99
C VAL A 215 9.54 18.92 -25.27
N PRO A 216 10.18 18.25 -26.25
CA PRO A 216 9.54 17.89 -27.51
C PRO A 216 8.53 16.74 -27.39
N ASP A 217 8.68 15.86 -26.41
CA ASP A 217 7.78 14.74 -26.15
C ASP A 217 7.40 14.71 -24.66
N PRO A 218 6.34 15.43 -24.26
CA PRO A 218 5.88 15.52 -22.89
C PRO A 218 5.59 14.16 -22.23
N LYS A 219 5.05 13.20 -23.00
CA LYS A 219 4.72 11.88 -22.49
C LYS A 219 5.95 10.99 -22.28
N CYS A 220 6.98 11.18 -23.09
CA CYS A 220 8.27 10.51 -22.91
C CYS A 220 9.04 11.09 -21.72
N ASP A 221 8.88 12.39 -21.46
CA ASP A 221 9.48 13.07 -20.31
C ASP A 221 8.82 12.64 -19.00
N GLU A 222 7.48 12.63 -18.97
CA GLU A 222 6.71 12.26 -17.78
C GLU A 222 5.47 11.45 -18.11
N SER A 223 5.39 10.28 -17.49
CA SER A 223 4.19 9.46 -17.55
C SER A 223 4.05 8.56 -16.33
N TRP A 224 2.89 7.93 -16.19
CA TRP A 224 2.62 6.98 -15.12
C TRP A 224 1.85 5.76 -15.61
N SER A 225 1.94 4.68 -14.85
CA SER A 225 1.24 3.42 -15.14
C SER A 225 0.75 2.76 -13.86
N VAL A 226 -0.15 1.79 -13.98
CA VAL A 226 -0.65 1.01 -12.84
C VAL A 226 -0.28 -0.46 -13.02
N GLY A 227 0.39 -1.02 -12.02
CA GLY A 227 0.72 -2.45 -11.99
C GLY A 227 -0.38 -3.29 -11.35
N LYS A 228 -1.15 -2.71 -10.42
CA LYS A 228 -2.21 -3.43 -9.71
C LYS A 228 -3.26 -2.49 -9.12
N ILE A 229 -4.51 -2.93 -9.15
CA ILE A 229 -5.64 -2.30 -8.45
C ILE A 229 -6.26 -3.33 -7.51
N GLU A 230 -6.44 -2.97 -6.25
CA GLU A 230 -7.15 -3.79 -5.26
C GLU A 230 -8.23 -2.97 -4.56
N LEU A 231 -9.40 -3.59 -4.36
CA LEU A 231 -10.52 -3.03 -3.62
C LEU A 231 -11.01 -4.01 -2.56
N SER A 232 -11.22 -3.50 -1.36
CA SER A 232 -11.86 -4.24 -0.27
C SER A 232 -12.98 -3.40 0.35
N THR A 233 -14.03 -4.05 0.82
CA THR A 233 -15.19 -3.41 1.45
C THR A 233 -15.23 -3.70 2.95
N PHE A 234 -15.77 -2.78 3.77
CA PHE A 234 -15.92 -2.93 5.22
C PHE A 234 -17.24 -2.39 5.73
N VAL A 235 -17.68 -2.94 6.85
CA VAL A 235 -18.66 -2.29 7.73
C VAL A 235 -17.91 -1.82 8.98
N VAL A 236 -17.70 -0.50 9.08
CA VAL A 236 -17.17 0.15 10.28
C VAL A 236 -18.35 0.47 11.19
N ARG A 237 -18.36 -0.11 12.39
CA ARG A 237 -19.39 0.11 13.42
C ARG A 237 -19.10 1.33 14.28
#